data_AF-A0A6L5GEM2-F1
#
_entry.id   AF-A0A6L5GEM2-F1
#
_cell.length_a   1.000
_cell.length_b   1.000
_cell.length_c   1.000
_cell.angle_alpha   90.00
_cell.angle_beta   90.00
_cell.angle_gamma   90.00
#
_symmetry.space_group_name_H-M   'P 1'
#
loop_
_entity.id
_entity.type
_entity.pdbx_description
1 polymer ?
#
loop_
_entity_poly.entity_id
_entity_poly.type
_entity_poly.pdbx_seq_one_letter_code
_entity_poly.pdbx_strand_id
1 'polypeptide(L)'
;MSPSTAASTSTRGSSSTSAEPQRLRSALATGPFRLYPRLRPPRRGSTARKGGRALSAERHQIAELIATGKDGRMYATEPDRLRRLVHFELAREPRLPQPELRQAGVGLIALGDFAAAQKVLAAAVDRAETPQQQVAALVNLGDAHRYPGRLDAAEAHYRRAIELARTRCPDYVHYTLQHYGKHLIDARRPHLAVDVLTEVLEIRERIGDPALIASTQDALSVARAAVGQRTI
;
A
#
# COMPACT_ATOMS: atom_id res chain seq x y z
N MET A 1 28.21 80.61 19.49
CA MET A 1 27.09 81.51 19.13
C MET A 1 26.07 80.67 18.35
N SER A 2 24.80 80.77 18.71
CA SER A 2 23.66 80.08 18.07
C SER A 2 23.14 80.88 16.85
N PRO A 3 22.07 80.46 16.14
CA PRO A 3 21.78 79.15 15.52
C PRO A 3 21.30 79.32 14.05
N SER A 4 20.87 78.23 13.38
CA SER A 4 19.78 78.34 12.40
C SER A 4 18.93 77.06 12.25
N THR A 5 17.64 77.23 12.52
CA THR A 5 16.44 76.54 11.99
C THR A 5 16.55 75.96 10.56
N ALA A 6 15.83 74.92 10.10
CA ALA A 6 14.80 74.00 10.67
C ALA A 6 14.79 72.69 9.78
N ALA A 7 13.83 71.74 9.74
CA ALA A 7 12.44 71.64 10.25
C ALA A 7 11.93 70.16 10.35
N SER A 8 10.62 70.03 10.67
CA SER A 8 9.64 68.95 10.42
C SER A 8 9.97 67.81 9.41
N THR A 9 9.55 66.55 9.56
CA THR A 9 8.23 66.00 9.99
C THR A 9 8.30 64.54 10.52
N SER A 10 7.24 64.11 11.23
CA SER A 10 6.60 62.75 11.27
C SER A 10 7.42 61.51 10.84
N THR A 11 7.43 60.37 11.54
CA THR A 11 6.23 59.57 11.89
C THR A 11 6.58 58.44 12.89
N ARG A 12 5.57 57.96 13.64
CA ARG A 12 5.52 56.76 14.51
C ARG A 12 6.63 55.70 14.32
N GLY A 13 7.41 55.46 15.39
CA GLY A 13 8.16 54.22 15.59
C GLY A 13 7.51 53.35 16.67
N SER A 14 6.83 52.27 16.29
CA SER A 14 6.35 51.23 17.21
C SER A 14 7.28 50.01 17.10
N SER A 15 8.19 49.87 18.06
CA SER A 15 9.20 48.80 18.09
C SER A 15 8.61 47.46 18.55
N SER A 16 8.59 46.50 17.63
CA SER A 16 8.29 45.09 17.87
C SER A 16 9.54 44.30 18.27
N THR A 17 9.54 43.64 19.44
CA THR A 17 10.62 42.71 19.84
C THR A 17 10.10 41.64 20.82
N SER A 18 10.68 40.43 20.77
CA SER A 18 10.32 39.20 21.53
C SER A 18 8.98 38.55 21.09
N ALA A 19 8.85 37.29 20.62
CA ALA A 19 9.69 36.08 20.62
C ALA A 19 10.07 35.59 22.04
N GLU A 20 9.79 34.37 22.50
CA GLU A 20 9.51 33.10 21.81
C GLU A 20 8.69 32.12 22.74
N PRO A 21 8.63 30.78 22.54
CA PRO A 21 7.44 30.09 22.02
C PRO A 21 6.57 29.36 23.06
N GLN A 22 5.28 29.18 22.74
CA GLN A 22 4.41 28.23 23.42
C GLN A 22 4.58 26.80 22.87
N ARG A 23 4.54 25.82 23.78
CA ARG A 23 4.78 24.39 23.51
C ARG A 23 3.64 23.78 22.68
N LEU A 24 3.93 23.40 21.43
CA LEU A 24 3.02 22.54 20.65
C LEU A 24 3.03 21.11 21.21
N ARG A 25 1.88 20.65 21.69
CA ARG A 25 1.64 19.25 22.08
C ARG A 25 1.48 18.38 20.84
N SER A 26 1.89 17.12 20.99
CA SER A 26 1.92 16.07 19.96
C SER A 26 0.60 15.90 19.18
N ALA A 27 0.68 16.00 17.85
CA ALA A 27 -0.33 15.43 16.96
C ALA A 27 -0.06 13.92 16.78
N LEU A 28 -1.01 13.08 17.21
CA LEU A 28 -1.01 11.66 16.85
C LEU A 28 -1.39 11.53 15.37
N ALA A 29 -0.49 11.00 14.55
CA ALA A 29 -0.74 10.82 13.12
C ALA A 29 -1.74 9.68 12.88
N THR A 30 -2.97 10.01 12.50
CA THR A 30 -3.98 9.06 12.04
C THR A 30 -3.52 8.43 10.72
N GLY A 31 -3.26 7.12 10.72
CA GLY A 31 -2.69 6.40 9.58
C GLY A 31 -3.64 6.31 8.37
N PRO A 32 -3.14 6.48 7.12
CA PRO A 32 -3.96 6.43 5.92
C PRO A 32 -4.02 5.02 5.31
N PHE A 33 -4.96 4.18 5.75
CA PHE A 33 -5.34 2.96 5.02
C PHE A 33 -6.87 2.86 4.86
N ARG A 34 -7.39 3.52 3.82
CA ARG A 34 -8.76 3.32 3.31
C ARG A 34 -8.77 3.32 1.78
N LEU A 35 -8.48 2.17 1.18
CA LEU A 35 -8.66 1.92 -0.25
C LEU A 35 -9.31 0.56 -0.51
N TYR A 36 -10.64 0.54 -0.40
CA TYR A 36 -11.50 -0.29 -1.25
C TYR A 36 -12.72 0.56 -1.64
N PRO A 37 -13.01 0.76 -2.94
CA PRO A 37 -14.22 1.46 -3.35
C PRO A 37 -15.45 0.64 -2.91
N ARG A 38 -16.42 1.32 -2.27
CA ARG A 38 -17.69 0.70 -1.88
C ARG A 38 -18.54 0.42 -3.12
N LEU A 39 -18.51 -0.82 -3.62
CA LEU A 39 -19.52 -1.30 -4.54
C LEU A 39 -20.91 -1.19 -3.88
N ARG A 40 -21.85 -0.56 -4.60
CA ARG A 40 -23.21 -0.27 -4.14
C ARG A 40 -23.95 -1.60 -3.89
N PRO A 41 -24.56 -1.83 -2.72
CA PRO A 41 -25.22 -3.11 -2.44
C PRO A 41 -26.47 -3.27 -3.33
N PRO A 42 -26.75 -4.47 -3.86
CA PRO A 42 -28.01 -4.76 -4.52
C PRO A 42 -29.19 -4.63 -3.54
N ARG A 43 -30.38 -4.32 -4.06
CA ARG A 43 -31.59 -4.17 -3.24
C ARG A 43 -31.93 -5.49 -2.53
N ARG A 44 -32.42 -5.38 -1.28
CA ARG A 44 -32.70 -6.51 -0.39
C ARG A 44 -33.67 -7.52 -1.01
N GLY A 45 -33.26 -8.79 -0.99
CA GLY A 45 -34.10 -9.97 -1.13
C GLY A 45 -33.33 -11.20 -0.64
N SER A 46 -34.00 -12.11 0.07
CA SER A 46 -33.47 -13.36 0.63
C SER A 46 -32.57 -13.28 1.88
N THR A 47 -32.63 -14.34 2.68
CA THR A 47 -32.20 -14.45 4.09
C THR A 47 -30.78 -14.99 4.24
N ALA A 48 -29.79 -14.10 4.25
CA ALA A 48 -28.38 -14.48 4.39
C ALA A 48 -27.96 -14.84 5.84
N ARG A 49 -27.67 -16.13 6.03
CA ARG A 49 -26.94 -16.81 7.13
C ARG A 49 -26.01 -15.89 7.97
N LYS A 50 -26.17 -15.88 9.31
CA LYS A 50 -25.42 -15.03 10.27
C LYS A 50 -23.87 -15.10 10.21
N GLY A 51 -23.28 -16.09 9.53
CA GLY A 51 -21.82 -16.31 9.48
C GLY A 51 -21.01 -15.30 8.65
N GLY A 52 -21.61 -14.61 7.68
CA GLY A 52 -20.88 -13.71 6.78
C GLY A 52 -20.41 -12.39 7.41
N ARG A 53 -20.95 -12.01 8.58
CA ARG A 53 -20.67 -10.72 9.23
C ARG A 53 -19.38 -10.68 10.05
N ALA A 54 -19.00 -11.81 10.65
CA ALA A 54 -17.79 -11.94 11.46
C ALA A 54 -16.54 -11.93 10.57
N LEU A 55 -16.53 -12.77 9.53
CA LEU A 55 -15.42 -12.91 8.58
C LEU A 55 -14.94 -11.57 7.98
N SER A 56 -15.87 -10.65 7.67
CA SER A 56 -15.46 -9.32 7.21
C SER A 56 -14.82 -8.47 8.32
N ALA A 57 -15.21 -8.63 9.59
CA ALA A 57 -14.63 -7.89 10.71
C ALA A 57 -13.22 -8.36 11.04
N GLU A 58 -12.97 -9.68 11.09
CA GLU A 58 -11.64 -10.25 11.30
C GLU A 58 -10.65 -9.79 10.20
N ARG A 59 -11.07 -9.83 8.93
CA ARG A 59 -10.34 -9.27 7.79
C ARG A 59 -9.96 -7.78 7.96
N HIS A 60 -10.85 -6.95 8.48
CA HIS A 60 -10.55 -5.53 8.72
C HIS A 60 -9.53 -5.37 9.86
N GLN A 61 -9.66 -6.13 10.95
CA GLN A 61 -8.71 -6.10 12.07
C GLN A 61 -7.30 -6.52 11.63
N ILE A 62 -7.17 -7.53 10.77
CA ILE A 62 -5.86 -7.91 10.19
C ILE A 62 -5.28 -6.74 9.38
N ALA A 63 -6.09 -6.06 8.56
CA ALA A 63 -5.63 -4.92 7.77
C ALA A 63 -5.14 -3.74 8.63
N GLU A 64 -5.79 -3.46 9.76
CA GLU A 64 -5.41 -2.39 10.70
C GLU A 64 -4.07 -2.65 11.43
N LEU A 65 -3.63 -3.91 11.50
CA LEU A 65 -2.36 -4.31 12.12
C LEU A 65 -1.18 -4.39 11.15
N ILE A 66 -1.37 -3.96 9.90
CA ILE A 66 -0.35 -3.99 8.84
C ILE A 66 -0.02 -2.56 8.42
N ALA A 67 1.26 -2.22 8.47
CA ALA A 67 1.80 -0.95 7.97
C ALA A 67 2.86 -1.20 6.90
N THR A 68 3.26 -0.15 6.18
CA THR A 68 4.33 -0.21 5.17
C THR A 68 5.55 0.56 5.69
N GLY A 69 6.72 -0.09 5.68
CA GLY A 69 7.99 0.49 6.10
C GLY A 69 8.56 1.50 5.09
N LYS A 70 9.65 2.17 5.48
CA LYS A 70 10.39 3.09 4.59
C LYS A 70 11.03 2.39 3.38
N ASP A 71 11.24 1.08 3.48
CA ASP A 71 11.67 0.18 2.42
C ASP A 71 10.52 -0.24 1.47
N GLY A 72 9.30 0.25 1.71
CA GLY A 72 8.12 -0.06 0.91
C GLY A 72 7.54 -1.45 1.15
N ARG A 73 8.00 -2.17 2.21
CA ARG A 73 7.58 -3.53 2.57
C ARG A 73 6.59 -3.53 3.73
N MET A 74 5.67 -4.49 3.74
CA MET A 74 4.68 -4.66 4.80
C MET A 74 5.31 -5.21 6.08
N TYR A 75 4.91 -4.66 7.23
CA TYR A 75 5.29 -5.14 8.56
C TYR A 75 4.11 -5.08 9.53
N ALA A 76 4.13 -5.94 10.54
CA ALA A 76 3.12 -5.99 11.59
C ALA A 76 3.34 -4.89 12.65
N THR A 77 2.32 -4.08 12.94
CA THR A 77 2.38 -3.06 14.00
C THR A 77 2.26 -3.67 15.40
N GLU A 78 1.47 -4.73 15.55
CA GLU A 78 1.37 -5.57 16.74
C GLU A 78 1.58 -7.05 16.38
N PRO A 79 2.84 -7.53 16.25
CA PRO A 79 3.14 -8.87 15.71
C PRO A 79 2.41 -10.02 16.40
N ASP A 80 2.37 -10.06 17.73
CA ASP A 80 1.72 -11.16 18.46
C ASP A 80 0.19 -11.10 18.36
N ARG A 81 -0.40 -9.91 18.26
CA ARG A 81 -1.84 -9.74 18.05
C ARG A 81 -2.25 -10.18 16.65
N LEU A 82 -1.48 -9.75 15.63
CA LEU A 82 -1.68 -10.17 14.26
C LEU A 82 -1.51 -11.69 14.11
N ARG A 83 -0.47 -12.28 14.69
CA ARG A 83 -0.25 -13.74 14.68
C ARG A 83 -1.43 -14.52 15.27
N ARG A 84 -1.98 -14.07 16.41
CA ARG A 84 -3.18 -14.68 17.01
C ARG A 84 -4.41 -14.59 16.11
N LEU A 85 -4.67 -13.43 15.49
CA LEU A 85 -5.81 -13.25 14.58
C LEU A 85 -5.68 -14.11 13.33
N VAL A 86 -4.50 -14.13 12.69
CA VAL A 86 -4.22 -14.95 11.51
C VAL A 86 -4.40 -16.45 11.81
N HIS A 87 -3.86 -16.96 12.92
CA HIS A 87 -4.09 -18.36 13.29
C HIS A 87 -5.56 -18.67 13.61
N PHE A 88 -6.29 -17.72 14.22
CA PHE A 88 -7.72 -17.88 14.50
C PHE A 88 -8.57 -17.93 13.22
N GLU A 89 -8.24 -17.13 12.21
CA GLU A 89 -8.86 -17.25 10.88
C GLU A 89 -8.51 -18.60 10.25
N LEU A 90 -7.22 -18.95 10.15
CA LEU A 90 -6.77 -20.16 9.47
C LEU A 90 -7.21 -21.47 10.16
N ALA A 91 -7.49 -21.47 11.47
CA ALA A 91 -8.16 -22.58 12.13
C ALA A 91 -9.57 -22.90 11.55
N ARG A 92 -10.13 -21.99 10.74
CA ARG A 92 -11.43 -22.10 10.05
C ARG A 92 -11.27 -22.34 8.53
N GLU A 93 -10.04 -22.60 8.06
CA GLU A 93 -9.63 -22.66 6.64
C GLU A 93 -10.49 -23.52 5.69
N PRO A 94 -11.12 -24.66 6.08
CA PRO A 94 -11.92 -25.46 5.14
C PRO A 94 -13.09 -24.72 4.47
N ARG A 95 -13.48 -23.54 4.98
CA ARG A 95 -14.58 -22.72 4.44
C ARG A 95 -14.28 -21.22 4.34
N LEU A 96 -13.02 -20.78 4.48
CA LEU A 96 -12.71 -19.37 4.34
C LEU A 96 -12.92 -18.91 2.88
N PRO A 97 -13.64 -17.80 2.63
CA PRO A 97 -13.74 -17.23 1.30
C PRO A 97 -12.40 -16.62 0.87
N GLN A 98 -12.27 -16.36 -0.42
CA GLN A 98 -11.01 -15.91 -1.00
C GLN A 98 -10.47 -14.59 -0.43
N PRO A 99 -11.29 -13.54 -0.20
CA PRO A 99 -10.78 -12.27 0.32
C PRO A 99 -10.18 -12.39 1.73
N GLU A 100 -10.74 -13.26 2.57
CA GLU A 100 -10.28 -13.56 3.92
C GLU A 100 -8.98 -14.39 3.88
N LEU A 101 -8.92 -15.47 3.09
CA LEU A 101 -7.67 -16.23 2.89
C LEU A 101 -6.54 -15.33 2.38
N ARG A 102 -6.84 -14.48 1.40
CA ARG A 102 -5.86 -13.53 0.88
C ARG A 102 -5.40 -12.56 1.97
N GLN A 103 -6.30 -12.08 2.84
CA GLN A 103 -5.95 -11.18 3.93
C GLN A 103 -5.10 -11.87 5.00
N ALA A 104 -5.43 -13.10 5.41
CA ALA A 104 -4.61 -13.91 6.31
C ALA A 104 -3.19 -14.12 5.71
N GLY A 105 -3.12 -14.40 4.40
CA GLY A 105 -1.87 -14.47 3.64
C GLY A 105 -1.03 -13.19 3.68
N VAL A 106 -1.66 -12.00 3.55
CA VAL A 106 -0.96 -10.71 3.73
C VAL A 106 -0.48 -10.53 5.17
N GLY A 107 -1.29 -10.93 6.16
CA GLY A 107 -0.89 -10.96 7.57
C GLY A 107 0.37 -11.79 7.78
N LEU A 108 0.47 -12.97 7.16
CA LEU A 108 1.67 -13.82 7.20
C LEU A 108 2.89 -13.15 6.55
N ILE A 109 2.74 -12.43 5.42
CA ILE A 109 3.83 -11.63 4.83
C ILE A 109 4.31 -10.57 5.84
N ALA A 110 3.41 -9.83 6.47
CA ALA A 110 3.73 -8.78 7.44
C ALA A 110 4.36 -9.32 8.74
N LEU A 111 4.14 -10.61 9.05
CA LEU A 111 4.79 -11.35 10.15
C LEU A 111 6.15 -11.96 9.75
N GLY A 112 6.52 -11.93 8.47
CA GLY A 112 7.71 -12.59 7.94
C GLY A 112 7.58 -14.11 7.72
N ASP A 113 6.40 -14.70 7.94
CA ASP A 113 6.15 -16.13 7.67
C ASP A 113 5.81 -16.33 6.19
N PHE A 114 6.83 -16.14 5.35
CA PHE A 114 6.69 -16.22 3.89
C PHE A 114 6.31 -17.64 3.43
N ALA A 115 6.72 -18.67 4.16
CA ALA A 115 6.44 -20.07 3.81
C ALA A 115 4.97 -20.43 4.04
N ALA A 116 4.36 -19.98 5.14
CA ALA A 116 2.92 -20.11 5.33
C ALA A 116 2.15 -19.18 4.37
N ALA A 117 2.63 -17.93 4.18
CA ALA A 117 2.01 -16.98 3.26
C ALA A 117 1.86 -17.55 1.85
N GLN A 118 2.92 -18.16 1.29
CA GLN A 118 2.91 -18.77 -0.04
C GLN A 118 1.81 -19.85 -0.17
N LYS A 119 1.66 -20.72 0.83
CA LYS A 119 0.62 -21.77 0.84
C LYS A 119 -0.80 -21.19 0.88
N VAL A 120 -1.04 -20.27 1.81
CA VAL A 120 -2.35 -19.63 2.00
C VAL A 120 -2.74 -18.77 0.78
N LEU A 121 -1.76 -18.10 0.17
CA LEU A 121 -2.00 -17.27 -1.01
C LEU A 121 -2.19 -18.09 -2.28
N ALA A 122 -1.53 -19.23 -2.44
CA ALA A 122 -1.87 -20.20 -3.50
C ALA A 122 -3.32 -20.70 -3.34
N ALA A 123 -3.71 -21.10 -2.13
CA ALA A 123 -5.09 -21.48 -1.82
C ALA A 123 -6.13 -20.36 -2.06
N ALA A 124 -5.70 -19.09 -2.01
CA ALA A 124 -6.49 -17.90 -2.38
C ALA A 124 -6.46 -17.57 -3.89
N VAL A 125 -5.49 -18.05 -4.66
CA VAL A 125 -5.54 -18.02 -6.13
C VAL A 125 -6.55 -19.05 -6.63
N ASP A 126 -6.55 -20.25 -6.06
CA ASP A 126 -7.42 -21.37 -6.49
C ASP A 126 -8.90 -21.15 -6.14
N ARG A 127 -9.19 -20.41 -5.06
CA ARG A 127 -10.56 -20.05 -4.63
C ARG A 127 -11.08 -18.75 -5.22
N ALA A 128 -10.38 -18.12 -6.17
CA ALA A 128 -10.82 -16.86 -6.74
C ALA A 128 -12.05 -17.06 -7.64
N GLU A 129 -13.16 -16.40 -7.26
CA GLU A 129 -14.42 -16.41 -8.02
C GLU A 129 -14.46 -15.32 -9.11
N THR A 130 -13.53 -14.35 -9.06
CA THR A 130 -13.44 -13.27 -10.06
C THR A 130 -12.00 -13.01 -10.53
N PRO A 131 -11.80 -12.46 -11.73
CA PRO A 131 -10.47 -12.08 -12.21
C PRO A 131 -9.75 -11.11 -11.26
N GLN A 132 -10.47 -10.15 -10.67
CA GLN A 132 -9.90 -9.18 -9.72
C GLN A 132 -9.42 -9.86 -8.43
N GLN A 133 -10.17 -10.83 -7.91
CA GLN A 133 -9.74 -11.64 -6.77
C GLN A 133 -8.47 -12.43 -7.10
N GLN A 134 -8.42 -13.07 -8.27
CA GLN A 134 -7.29 -13.88 -8.71
C GLN A 134 -6.04 -13.03 -8.94
N VAL A 135 -6.17 -11.88 -9.61
CA VAL A 135 -5.10 -10.88 -9.75
C VAL A 135 -4.58 -10.42 -8.39
N ALA A 136 -5.46 -10.08 -7.45
CA ALA A 136 -5.06 -9.63 -6.12
C ALA A 136 -4.31 -10.71 -5.31
N ALA A 137 -4.70 -11.99 -5.45
CA ALA A 137 -3.99 -13.09 -4.80
C ALA A 137 -2.65 -13.42 -5.51
N LEU A 138 -2.59 -13.38 -6.84
CA LEU A 138 -1.34 -13.58 -7.59
C LEU A 138 -0.30 -12.49 -7.28
N VAL A 139 -0.72 -11.23 -7.18
CA VAL A 139 0.16 -10.12 -6.76
C VAL A 139 0.71 -10.37 -5.36
N ASN A 140 -0.15 -10.74 -4.41
CA ASN A 140 0.29 -11.01 -3.03
C ASN A 140 1.18 -12.26 -2.93
N LEU A 141 0.92 -13.30 -3.73
CA LEU A 141 1.78 -14.48 -3.82
C LEU A 141 3.16 -14.11 -4.40
N GLY A 142 3.19 -13.23 -5.41
CA GLY A 142 4.40 -12.58 -5.88
C GLY A 142 5.13 -11.83 -4.76
N ASP A 143 4.43 -11.03 -3.96
CA ASP A 143 5.01 -10.34 -2.80
C ASP A 143 5.59 -11.36 -1.77
N ALA A 144 4.88 -12.47 -1.49
CA ALA A 144 5.36 -13.54 -0.60
C ALA A 144 6.60 -14.30 -1.12
N HIS A 145 6.90 -14.24 -2.41
CA HIS A 145 8.18 -14.70 -2.98
C HIS A 145 9.23 -13.58 -3.06
N ARG A 146 8.84 -12.33 -3.35
CA ARG A 146 9.72 -11.16 -3.44
C ARG A 146 10.40 -10.83 -2.11
N TYR A 147 9.65 -10.84 -1.01
CA TYR A 147 10.16 -10.43 0.30
C TYR A 147 11.35 -11.29 0.78
N PRO A 148 11.32 -12.63 0.73
CA PRO A 148 12.47 -13.49 1.02
C PRO A 148 13.51 -13.57 -0.12
N GLY A 149 13.44 -12.70 -1.14
CA GLY A 149 14.42 -12.63 -2.22
C GLY A 149 14.29 -13.71 -3.31
N ARG A 150 13.20 -14.47 -3.36
CA ARG A 150 12.94 -15.46 -4.43
C ARG A 150 12.35 -14.79 -5.67
N LEU A 151 13.17 -13.94 -6.28
CA LEU A 151 12.76 -13.00 -7.31
C LEU A 151 12.24 -13.69 -8.59
N ASP A 152 12.90 -14.75 -9.07
CA ASP A 152 12.45 -15.46 -10.27
C ASP A 152 11.07 -16.13 -10.10
N ALA A 153 10.78 -16.63 -8.89
CA ALA A 153 9.46 -17.16 -8.55
C ALA A 153 8.41 -16.03 -8.47
N ALA A 154 8.78 -14.88 -7.91
CA ALA A 154 7.91 -13.71 -7.83
C ALA A 154 7.54 -13.16 -9.22
N GLU A 155 8.52 -13.05 -10.12
CA GLU A 155 8.37 -12.66 -11.53
C GLU A 155 7.27 -13.46 -12.24
N ALA A 156 7.25 -14.78 -12.10
CA ALA A 156 6.24 -15.66 -12.70
C ALA A 156 4.81 -15.32 -12.23
N HIS A 157 4.63 -15.03 -10.95
CA HIS A 157 3.31 -14.65 -10.40
C HIS A 157 2.87 -13.25 -10.86
N TYR A 158 3.77 -12.26 -10.92
CA TYR A 158 3.43 -10.94 -11.44
C TYR A 158 3.08 -10.98 -12.93
N ARG A 159 3.84 -11.72 -13.75
CA ARG A 159 3.55 -11.85 -15.19
C ARG A 159 2.16 -12.43 -15.43
N ARG A 160 1.80 -13.50 -14.71
CA ARG A 160 0.45 -14.10 -14.75
C ARG A 160 -0.64 -13.13 -14.27
N ALA A 161 -0.36 -12.30 -13.26
CA ALA A 161 -1.29 -11.27 -12.80
C ALA A 161 -1.49 -10.17 -13.86
N ILE A 162 -0.42 -9.69 -14.49
CA ILE A 162 -0.46 -8.65 -15.54
C ILE A 162 -1.23 -9.14 -16.77
N GLU A 163 -0.97 -10.38 -17.22
CA GLU A 163 -1.69 -11.00 -18.34
C GLU A 163 -3.19 -11.11 -18.05
N LEU A 164 -3.56 -11.60 -16.85
CA LEU A 164 -4.95 -11.72 -16.43
C LEU A 164 -5.62 -10.34 -16.30
N ALA A 165 -4.93 -9.34 -15.75
CA ALA A 165 -5.45 -7.98 -15.66
C ALA A 165 -5.70 -7.38 -17.06
N ARG A 166 -4.72 -7.44 -17.96
CA ARG A 166 -4.85 -6.92 -19.34
C ARG A 166 -5.97 -7.60 -20.13
N THR A 167 -6.26 -8.88 -19.88
CA THR A 167 -7.24 -9.66 -20.65
C THR A 167 -8.64 -9.72 -20.04
N ARG A 168 -8.79 -9.64 -18.70
CA ARG A 168 -10.07 -9.90 -18.00
C ARG A 168 -10.51 -8.81 -17.03
N CYS A 169 -9.62 -7.92 -16.59
CA CYS A 169 -9.99 -6.77 -15.77
C CYS A 169 -9.00 -5.61 -15.96
N PRO A 170 -9.09 -4.87 -17.09
CA PRO A 170 -8.12 -3.83 -17.45
C PRO A 170 -7.96 -2.74 -16.39
N ASP A 171 -9.03 -2.43 -15.65
CA ASP A 171 -9.02 -1.49 -14.52
C ASP A 171 -8.07 -1.89 -13.38
N TYR A 172 -7.55 -3.13 -13.36
CA TYR A 172 -6.57 -3.61 -12.37
C TYR A 172 -5.12 -3.61 -12.90
N VAL A 173 -4.86 -3.19 -14.15
CA VAL A 173 -3.50 -3.18 -14.73
C VAL A 173 -2.55 -2.26 -13.94
N HIS A 174 -3.01 -1.08 -13.52
CA HIS A 174 -2.22 -0.15 -12.68
C HIS A 174 -1.91 -0.72 -11.27
N TYR A 175 -2.67 -1.70 -10.81
CA TYR A 175 -2.41 -2.40 -9.55
C TYR A 175 -1.31 -3.45 -9.75
N THR A 176 -1.40 -4.27 -10.80
CA THR A 176 -0.38 -5.29 -11.12
C THR A 176 0.97 -4.67 -11.46
N LEU A 177 0.98 -3.64 -12.30
CA LEU A 177 2.21 -3.00 -12.77
C LEU A 177 2.93 -2.25 -11.64
N GLN A 178 2.21 -1.68 -10.65
CA GLN A 178 2.83 -1.08 -9.46
C GLN A 178 3.66 -2.10 -8.66
N HIS A 179 3.09 -3.28 -8.39
CA HIS A 179 3.79 -4.32 -7.63
C HIS A 179 4.93 -4.94 -8.45
N TYR A 180 4.76 -5.06 -9.77
CA TYR A 180 5.83 -5.49 -10.68
C TYR A 180 6.96 -4.45 -10.78
N GLY A 181 6.67 -3.15 -10.79
CA GLY A 181 7.68 -2.08 -10.71
C GLY A 181 8.51 -2.16 -9.43
N LYS A 182 7.88 -2.38 -8.28
CA LYS A 182 8.59 -2.66 -7.00
C LYS A 182 9.44 -3.94 -7.08
N HIS A 183 8.95 -4.99 -7.73
CA HIS A 183 9.73 -6.20 -7.98
C HIS A 183 10.95 -5.95 -8.87
N LEU A 184 10.85 -5.12 -9.91
CA LEU A 184 11.98 -4.76 -10.76
C LEU A 184 13.07 -3.96 -10.01
N ILE A 185 12.70 -3.16 -9.00
CA ILE A 185 13.65 -2.51 -8.09
C ILE A 185 14.42 -3.57 -7.29
N ASP A 186 13.70 -4.46 -6.58
CA ASP A 186 14.29 -5.54 -5.78
C ASP A 186 15.16 -6.48 -6.65
N ALA A 187 14.73 -6.75 -7.89
CA ALA A 187 15.45 -7.54 -8.90
C ALA A 187 16.61 -6.79 -9.59
N ARG A 188 17.02 -5.62 -9.08
CA ARG A 188 18.15 -4.82 -9.59
C ARG A 188 18.03 -4.50 -11.09
N ARG A 189 16.80 -4.29 -11.57
CA ARG A 189 16.42 -3.84 -12.93
C ARG A 189 15.72 -2.45 -12.87
N PRO A 190 16.31 -1.43 -12.21
CA PRO A 190 15.62 -0.18 -11.89
C PRO A 190 15.25 0.65 -13.13
N HIS A 191 15.96 0.50 -14.25
CA HIS A 191 15.62 1.13 -15.54
C HIS A 191 14.20 0.73 -15.98
N LEU A 192 13.95 -0.58 -16.06
CA LEU A 192 12.64 -1.14 -16.40
C LEU A 192 11.58 -0.81 -15.33
N ALA A 193 11.99 -0.65 -14.08
CA ALA A 193 11.10 -0.18 -13.02
C ALA A 193 10.64 1.27 -13.27
N VAL A 194 11.53 2.17 -13.72
CA VAL A 194 11.18 3.55 -14.09
C VAL A 194 10.16 3.56 -15.23
N ASP A 195 10.38 2.77 -16.28
CA ASP A 195 9.47 2.70 -17.43
C ASP A 195 8.07 2.25 -17.00
N VAL A 196 7.98 1.12 -16.30
CA VAL A 196 6.72 0.54 -15.80
C VAL A 196 6.02 1.45 -14.79
N LEU A 197 6.75 2.08 -13.86
CA LEU A 197 6.15 2.96 -12.85
C LEU A 197 5.72 4.31 -13.44
N THR A 198 6.26 4.72 -14.59
CA THR A 198 5.78 5.89 -15.33
C THR A 198 4.43 5.60 -16.00
N GLU A 199 4.27 4.45 -16.68
CA GLU A 199 2.97 3.97 -17.20
C GLU A 199 1.91 3.90 -16.08
N VAL A 200 2.29 3.40 -14.91
CA VAL A 200 1.41 3.30 -13.73
C VAL A 200 0.98 4.68 -13.21
N LEU A 201 1.87 5.67 -13.24
CA LEU A 201 1.57 7.03 -12.77
C LEU A 201 0.52 7.67 -13.68
N GLU A 202 0.72 7.62 -15.00
CA GLU A 202 -0.22 8.16 -16.00
C GLU A 202 -1.63 7.53 -15.91
N ILE A 203 -1.73 6.24 -15.56
CA ILE A 203 -3.03 5.59 -15.31
C ILE A 203 -3.64 6.11 -14.01
N ARG A 204 -2.86 6.27 -12.94
CA ARG A 204 -3.37 6.68 -11.62
C ARG A 204 -3.71 8.17 -11.53
N GLU A 205 -3.03 9.02 -12.28
CA GLU A 205 -3.39 10.43 -12.45
C GLU A 205 -4.76 10.57 -13.14
N ARG A 206 -5.06 9.73 -14.14
CA ARG A 206 -6.40 9.64 -14.76
C ARG A 206 -7.46 9.05 -13.83
N ILE A 207 -7.10 8.16 -12.91
CA ILE A 207 -8.00 7.67 -11.84
C ILE A 207 -8.28 8.78 -10.81
N GLY A 208 -7.33 9.69 -10.58
CA GLY A 208 -7.49 10.84 -9.68
C GLY A 208 -7.43 10.50 -8.19
N ASP A 209 -6.81 9.38 -7.81
CA ASP A 209 -6.65 8.95 -6.42
C ASP A 209 -5.27 9.42 -5.86
N PRO A 210 -5.23 10.39 -4.93
CA PRO A 210 -3.97 10.94 -4.44
C PRO A 210 -3.07 9.92 -3.73
N ALA A 211 -3.64 8.90 -3.07
CA ALA A 211 -2.87 7.90 -2.35
C ALA A 211 -2.24 6.88 -3.32
N LEU A 212 -2.95 6.52 -4.40
CA LEU A 212 -2.37 5.72 -5.48
C LEU A 212 -1.27 6.50 -6.22
N ILE A 213 -1.46 7.79 -6.49
CA ILE A 213 -0.47 8.66 -7.13
C ILE A 213 0.80 8.75 -6.26
N ALA A 214 0.67 9.14 -4.99
CA ALA A 214 1.81 9.24 -4.05
C ALA A 214 2.59 7.92 -3.94
N SER A 215 1.90 6.78 -3.77
CA SER A 215 2.56 5.47 -3.69
C SER A 215 3.35 5.09 -4.96
N THR A 216 2.97 5.64 -6.11
CA THR A 216 3.70 5.45 -7.38
C THR A 216 4.91 6.36 -7.45
N GLN A 217 4.75 7.63 -7.05
CA GLN A 217 5.83 8.61 -6.99
C GLN A 217 6.95 8.18 -6.02
N ASP A 218 6.60 7.61 -4.86
CA ASP A 218 7.56 7.01 -3.92
C ASP A 218 8.37 5.88 -4.57
N ALA A 219 7.69 4.93 -5.21
CA ALA A 219 8.35 3.81 -5.90
C ALA A 219 9.24 4.29 -7.06
N LEU A 220 8.78 5.28 -7.82
CA LEU A 220 9.51 5.89 -8.93
C LEU A 220 10.75 6.66 -8.45
N SER A 221 10.67 7.32 -7.28
CA SER A 221 11.80 7.97 -6.62
C SER A 221 12.89 6.96 -6.26
N VAL A 222 12.51 5.83 -5.62
CA VAL A 222 13.43 4.73 -5.30
C VAL A 222 14.05 4.14 -6.58
N ALA A 223 13.26 3.90 -7.63
CA ALA A 223 13.75 3.39 -8.91
C ALA A 223 14.79 4.34 -9.55
N ARG A 224 14.49 5.65 -9.62
CA ARG A 224 15.39 6.67 -10.17
C ARG A 224 16.70 6.79 -9.37
N ALA A 225 16.63 6.75 -8.04
CA ALA A 225 17.82 6.74 -7.19
C ALA A 225 18.70 5.50 -7.46
N ALA A 226 18.09 4.32 -7.64
CA ALA A 226 18.80 3.09 -7.96
C ALA A 226 19.40 3.06 -9.39
N VAL A 227 18.90 3.88 -10.33
CA VAL A 227 19.58 4.11 -11.63
C VAL A 227 20.84 4.96 -11.43
N GLY A 228 20.75 6.08 -10.70
CA GLY A 228 21.87 7.00 -10.50
C GLY A 228 23.06 6.41 -9.73
N GLN A 229 22.81 5.41 -8.86
CA GLN A 229 23.85 4.72 -8.09
C GLN A 229 24.72 3.73 -8.92
N ARG A 230 24.43 3.53 -10.21
CA ARG A 230 25.16 2.60 -11.09
C ARG A 230 26.19 3.27 -12.00
N THR A 231 26.45 4.57 -11.83
CA THR A 231 27.28 5.38 -12.75
C THR A 231 28.68 5.67 -12.19
N ILE A 232 29.29 4.70 -11.49
CA ILE A 232 30.66 4.77 -10.95
C ILE A 232 31.37 3.45 -11.27
#